data_AF-A0A7C7BNI8-F1
#
_entry.id   AF-A0A7C7BNI8-F1
#
_cell.length_a   1.000
_cell.length_b   1.000
_cell.length_c   1.000
_cell.angle_alpha   90.00
_cell.angle_beta   90.00
_cell.angle_gamma   90.00
#
_symmetry.space_group_name_H-M   'P 1'
#
loop_
_entity.id
_entity.type
_entity.pdbx_description
1 polymer ?
#
loop_
_entity_poly.entity_id
_entity_poly.type
_entity_poly.pdbx_seq_one_letter_code
_entity_poly.pdbx_strand_id
1 'polypeptide(L)'
;MALSNSPKIFTFFLGAAIALLVNGNSLFAQNSTWEQVHGILQQSCAGASCHDGSTPLTLLGTESDIYNNLININPTNPEAFTRGYKLVDPGYPHLSYLLKKVNNGLDSDNDLDTIALGDPMPSALLALSNEDIDLINAWIVNGAPQTGIVVDTALINDYHNGMGLPQKTPPPAPPASEGFQIHLGPIFLSPNNGIDDNEKEFFMKYKLPFISDTMEVTRIESFIDVESHHYIIYKFDDAQSANNVNKKGLREVTGFFDAFTDGTTMVA
;
A
#
# COMPACT_ATOMS: atom_id res chain seq x y z
N MET A 1 1.02 89.82 24.28
CA MET A 1 2.27 89.49 23.56
C MET A 1 3.03 88.48 24.42
N ALA A 2 3.23 87.25 23.90
CA ALA A 2 4.01 86.12 24.45
C ALA A 2 3.60 85.57 25.85
N LEU A 3 2.98 84.39 25.94
CA LEU A 3 3.56 83.03 25.99
C LEU A 3 4.31 82.70 27.29
N SER A 4 3.77 81.78 28.09
CA SER A 4 4.50 80.65 28.69
C SER A 4 3.54 79.73 29.47
N ASN A 5 2.92 78.78 28.79
CA ASN A 5 2.27 77.63 29.42
C ASN A 5 3.28 76.48 29.47
N SER A 6 3.62 76.01 30.67
CA SER A 6 4.44 74.83 30.91
C SER A 6 3.54 73.60 31.01
N PRO A 7 3.69 72.54 30.19
CA PRO A 7 3.07 71.26 30.48
C PRO A 7 4.06 70.35 31.21
N LYS A 8 3.54 69.71 32.27
CA LYS A 8 4.22 68.69 33.06
C LYS A 8 4.42 67.44 32.20
N ILE A 9 5.66 66.93 32.16
CA ILE A 9 6.01 65.65 31.56
C ILE A 9 5.40 64.54 32.42
N PHE A 10 4.36 63.87 31.91
CA PHE A 10 3.89 62.59 32.43
C PHE A 10 4.59 61.48 31.64
N THR A 11 5.56 60.81 32.27
CA THR A 11 6.23 59.63 31.72
C THR A 11 5.27 58.45 31.81
N PHE A 12 4.63 58.08 30.69
CA PHE A 12 3.86 56.85 30.58
C PHE A 12 4.82 55.70 30.23
N PHE A 13 5.07 54.80 31.18
CA PHE A 13 5.74 53.52 30.91
C PHE A 13 4.75 52.61 30.17
N LEU A 14 4.93 52.45 28.86
CA LEU A 14 4.22 51.45 28.08
C LEU A 14 5.01 50.13 28.17
N GLY A 15 4.63 49.28 29.12
CA GLY A 15 5.11 47.90 29.17
C GLY A 15 4.45 47.09 28.05
N ALA A 16 5.20 46.79 26.99
CA ALA A 16 4.76 45.86 25.96
C ALA A 16 4.85 44.42 26.51
N ALA A 17 3.72 43.84 26.88
CA ALA A 17 3.61 42.41 27.14
C ALA A 17 3.57 41.67 25.80
N ILE A 18 4.68 41.05 25.41
CA ILE A 18 4.72 40.11 24.28
C ILE A 18 4.05 38.82 24.76
N ALA A 19 2.80 38.60 24.34
CA ALA A 19 2.16 37.30 24.45
C ALA A 19 2.75 36.38 23.38
N LEU A 20 3.65 35.48 23.78
CA LEU A 20 4.13 34.39 22.93
C LEU A 20 2.96 33.41 22.75
N LEU A 21 2.23 33.53 21.63
CA LEU A 21 1.31 32.50 21.18
C LEU A 21 2.14 31.30 20.71
N VAL A 22 2.42 30.39 21.63
CA VAL A 22 2.86 29.04 21.26
C VAL A 22 1.64 28.38 20.63
N ASN A 23 1.55 28.41 19.30
CA ASN A 23 0.72 27.48 18.55
C ASN A 23 1.30 26.10 18.84
N GLY A 24 0.77 25.44 19.86
CA GLY A 24 0.93 24.00 20.03
C GLY A 24 0.26 23.37 18.82
N ASN A 25 1.03 23.12 17.77
CA ASN A 25 0.66 22.09 16.81
C ASN A 25 0.64 20.80 17.62
N SER A 26 -0.54 20.42 18.09
CA SER A 26 -0.79 19.04 18.48
C SER A 26 -0.51 18.21 17.23
N LEU A 27 0.69 17.64 17.17
CA LEU A 27 0.96 16.50 16.30
C LEU A 27 0.04 15.39 16.80
N PHE A 28 -1.19 15.36 16.30
CA PHE A 28 -1.98 14.14 16.35
C PHE A 28 -1.13 13.10 15.62
N ALA A 29 -0.65 12.10 16.34
CA ALA A 29 -0.04 10.95 15.71
C ALA A 29 -1.08 10.40 14.72
N GLN A 30 -0.80 10.49 13.42
CA GLN A 30 -1.64 9.85 12.43
C GLN A 30 -1.51 8.34 12.63
N ASN A 31 -2.65 7.64 12.67
CA ASN A 31 -2.68 6.18 12.74
C ASN A 31 -1.89 5.60 11.55
N SER A 32 -1.06 4.60 11.81
CA SER A 32 -0.41 3.79 10.79
C SER A 32 -1.44 3.20 9.82
N THR A 33 -1.01 2.88 8.60
CA THR A 33 -1.91 2.25 7.63
C THR A 33 -2.43 0.90 8.15
N TRP A 34 -1.61 0.15 8.90
CA TRP A 34 -2.04 -1.09 9.52
C TRP A 34 -3.12 -0.88 10.59
N GLU A 35 -3.00 0.12 11.46
CA GLU A 35 -4.06 0.43 12.45
C GLU A 35 -5.41 0.70 11.76
N GLN A 36 -5.40 1.33 10.59
CA GLN A 36 -6.61 1.58 9.79
C GLN A 36 -7.15 0.29 9.15
N VAL A 37 -6.29 -0.53 8.54
CA VAL A 37 -6.66 -1.86 8.00
C VAL A 37 -7.21 -2.77 9.11
N HIS A 38 -6.58 -2.76 10.27
CA HIS A 38 -7.06 -3.49 11.44
C HIS A 38 -8.46 -3.03 11.85
N GLY A 39 -8.73 -1.71 11.82
CA GLY A 39 -10.08 -1.16 12.03
C GLY A 39 -11.13 -1.76 11.10
N ILE A 40 -10.83 -1.86 9.79
CA ILE A 40 -11.70 -2.49 8.79
C ILE A 40 -11.98 -3.95 9.15
N LEU A 41 -10.93 -4.73 9.48
CA LEU A 41 -11.07 -6.13 9.86
C LEU A 41 -11.92 -6.32 11.13
N GLN A 42 -11.77 -5.43 12.11
CA GLN A 42 -12.56 -5.48 13.34
C GLN A 42 -14.03 -5.16 13.09
N GLN A 43 -14.30 -4.12 12.30
CA GLN A 43 -15.67 -3.68 12.01
C GLN A 43 -16.42 -4.67 11.11
N SER A 44 -15.76 -5.18 10.07
CA SER A 44 -16.40 -5.93 8.98
C SER A 44 -16.21 -7.44 9.07
N CYS A 45 -15.37 -7.95 9.98
CA CYS A 45 -15.11 -9.39 10.09
C CYS A 45 -15.24 -9.91 11.52
N ALA A 46 -14.48 -9.34 12.47
CA ALA A 46 -14.51 -9.79 13.86
C ALA A 46 -15.83 -9.42 14.55
N GLY A 47 -16.33 -8.19 14.33
CA GLY A 47 -17.60 -7.70 14.87
C GLY A 47 -18.84 -8.51 14.42
N ALA A 48 -18.74 -9.22 13.30
CA ALA A 48 -19.77 -10.15 12.81
C ALA A 48 -19.70 -11.54 13.45
N SER A 49 -18.78 -11.77 14.39
CA SER A 49 -18.53 -13.08 15.03
C SER A 49 -18.20 -14.23 14.05
N CYS A 50 -17.72 -13.91 12.84
CA CYS A 50 -17.32 -14.92 11.85
C CYS A 50 -15.86 -15.37 12.02
N HIS A 51 -15.04 -14.52 12.66
CA HIS A 51 -13.61 -14.75 12.90
C HIS A 51 -13.26 -14.62 14.39
N ASP A 52 -14.13 -15.16 15.24
CA ASP A 52 -14.06 -15.12 16.70
C ASP A 52 -13.20 -16.23 17.33
N GLY A 53 -12.34 -16.87 16.54
CA GLY A 53 -11.53 -18.02 16.97
C GLY A 53 -12.22 -19.38 16.83
N SER A 54 -13.49 -19.43 16.41
CA SER A 54 -14.13 -20.69 15.98
C SER A 54 -13.77 -21.11 14.56
N THR A 55 -13.25 -20.17 13.75
CA THR A 55 -12.74 -20.40 12.40
C THR A 55 -11.20 -20.45 12.39
N PRO A 56 -10.58 -21.07 11.37
CA PRO A 56 -9.12 -21.22 11.35
C PRO A 56 -8.33 -19.90 11.34
N LEU A 57 -8.91 -18.82 10.81
CA LEU A 57 -8.39 -17.46 10.95
C LEU A 57 -9.08 -16.78 12.13
N THR A 58 -8.31 -16.49 13.18
CA THR A 58 -8.78 -15.71 14.33
C THR A 58 -8.37 -14.24 14.21
N LEU A 59 -9.35 -13.34 14.36
CA LEU A 59 -9.17 -11.90 14.37
C LEU A 59 -9.40 -11.31 15.78
N LEU A 60 -9.14 -12.11 16.82
CA LEU A 60 -9.20 -11.71 18.22
C LEU A 60 -7.81 -11.51 18.81
N GLY A 61 -7.71 -10.61 19.78
CA GLY A 61 -6.49 -10.34 20.55
C GLY A 61 -6.06 -8.88 20.44
N THR A 62 -4.79 -8.63 20.69
CA THR A 62 -4.19 -7.33 20.41
C THR A 62 -4.02 -7.14 18.90
N GLU A 63 -3.85 -5.90 18.47
CA GLU A 63 -3.54 -5.57 17.08
C GLU A 63 -2.32 -6.35 16.54
N SER A 64 -1.31 -6.58 17.40
CA SER A 64 -0.13 -7.37 17.05
C SER A 64 -0.43 -8.86 16.89
N ASP A 65 -1.31 -9.42 17.72
CA ASP A 65 -1.74 -10.82 17.58
C ASP A 65 -2.44 -11.03 16.23
N ILE A 66 -3.31 -10.11 15.85
CA ILE A 66 -4.07 -10.17 14.59
C ILE A 66 -3.14 -10.03 13.39
N TYR A 67 -2.16 -9.11 13.45
CA TYR A 67 -1.14 -9.00 12.41
C TYR A 67 -0.40 -10.33 12.21
N ASN A 68 0.06 -10.96 13.30
CA ASN A 68 0.78 -12.23 13.26
C ASN A 68 -0.08 -13.40 12.74
N ASN A 69 -1.40 -13.35 12.90
CA ASN A 69 -2.32 -14.35 12.37
C ASN A 69 -2.59 -14.21 10.86
N LEU A 70 -2.16 -13.11 10.23
CA LEU A 70 -2.40 -12.82 8.82
C LEU A 70 -1.15 -12.92 7.95
N ILE A 71 -0.05 -12.33 8.42
CA ILE A 71 1.13 -12.11 7.59
C ILE A 71 1.89 -13.42 7.34
N ASN A 72 2.06 -13.76 6.05
CA ASN A 72 2.74 -14.97 5.59
C ASN A 72 2.13 -16.31 6.06
N ILE A 73 0.92 -16.28 6.62
CA ILE A 73 0.19 -17.46 7.07
C ILE A 73 -0.41 -18.20 5.87
N ASN A 74 -0.27 -19.53 5.86
CA ASN A 74 -0.89 -20.36 4.83
C ASN A 74 -2.42 -20.39 5.03
N PRO A 75 -3.23 -20.21 3.96
CA PRO A 75 -4.66 -20.42 4.04
C PRO A 75 -4.96 -21.91 4.33
N THR A 76 -6.06 -22.16 5.04
CA THR A 76 -6.53 -23.54 5.28
C THR A 76 -7.36 -24.10 4.14
N ASN A 77 -7.82 -23.25 3.21
CA ASN A 77 -8.41 -23.71 1.96
C ASN A 77 -7.33 -24.46 1.13
N PRO A 78 -7.54 -25.75 0.81
CA PRO A 78 -6.51 -26.55 0.13
C PRO A 78 -6.13 -26.03 -1.26
N GLU A 79 -7.09 -25.48 -2.00
CA GLU A 79 -6.83 -24.91 -3.32
C GLU A 79 -6.00 -23.63 -3.20
N ALA A 80 -6.38 -22.71 -2.30
CA ALA A 80 -5.63 -21.49 -2.04
C ALA A 80 -4.19 -21.79 -1.63
N PHE A 81 -4.00 -22.82 -0.79
CA PHE A 81 -2.68 -23.31 -0.40
C PHE A 81 -1.89 -23.86 -1.59
N THR A 82 -2.53 -24.67 -2.43
CA THR A 82 -1.91 -25.28 -3.62
C THR A 82 -1.53 -24.23 -4.67
N ARG A 83 -2.32 -23.17 -4.81
CA ARG A 83 -2.02 -22.00 -5.66
C ARG A 83 -0.91 -21.11 -5.08
N GLY A 84 -0.39 -21.44 -3.90
CA GLY A 84 0.73 -20.73 -3.27
C GLY A 84 0.35 -19.41 -2.61
N TYR A 85 -0.93 -19.18 -2.33
CA TYR A 85 -1.37 -17.96 -1.65
C TYR A 85 -0.98 -17.94 -0.18
N LYS A 86 -0.86 -16.74 0.37
CA LYS A 86 -0.87 -16.48 1.82
C LYS A 86 -2.15 -15.76 2.19
N LEU A 87 -2.55 -15.76 3.47
CA LEU A 87 -3.64 -14.90 3.92
C LEU A 87 -3.34 -13.44 3.57
N VAL A 88 -2.16 -12.96 3.96
CA VAL A 88 -1.53 -11.76 3.42
C VAL A 88 -0.10 -12.10 3.00
N ASP A 89 0.26 -11.78 1.76
CA ASP A 89 1.59 -11.95 1.19
C ASP A 89 2.23 -10.57 0.98
N PRO A 90 3.13 -10.13 1.89
CA PRO A 90 3.69 -8.79 1.83
C PRO A 90 4.33 -8.46 0.48
N GLY A 91 3.83 -7.42 -0.16
CA GLY A 91 4.25 -6.95 -1.48
C GLY A 91 3.52 -7.60 -2.65
N TYR A 92 2.66 -8.60 -2.43
CA TYR A 92 2.03 -9.36 -3.51
C TYR A 92 0.51 -9.39 -3.35
N PRO A 93 -0.19 -8.33 -3.78
CA PRO A 93 -1.64 -8.26 -3.74
C PRO A 93 -2.34 -9.49 -4.35
N HIS A 94 -1.95 -9.88 -5.57
CA HIS A 94 -2.59 -10.99 -6.29
C HIS A 94 -2.27 -12.39 -5.73
N LEU A 95 -1.34 -12.48 -4.78
CA LEU A 95 -1.02 -13.71 -4.03
C LEU A 95 -1.53 -13.64 -2.58
N SER A 96 -2.20 -12.55 -2.21
CA SER A 96 -2.84 -12.35 -0.91
C SER A 96 -4.30 -12.79 -0.99
N TYR A 97 -4.60 -13.88 -0.31
CA TYR A 97 -5.93 -14.48 -0.32
C TYR A 97 -7.00 -13.54 0.26
N LEU A 98 -6.63 -12.69 1.23
CA LEU A 98 -7.50 -11.65 1.76
C LEU A 98 -8.11 -10.79 0.65
N LEU A 99 -7.30 -10.27 -0.27
CA LEU A 99 -7.78 -9.42 -1.36
C LEU A 99 -8.71 -10.17 -2.31
N LYS A 100 -8.49 -11.45 -2.56
CA LYS A 100 -9.43 -12.27 -3.33
C LYS A 100 -10.78 -12.41 -2.64
N LYS A 101 -10.78 -12.58 -1.31
CA LYS A 101 -12.02 -12.72 -0.55
C LYS A 101 -12.80 -11.40 -0.49
N VAL A 102 -12.13 -10.25 -0.40
CA VAL A 102 -12.80 -8.95 -0.29
C VAL A 102 -12.98 -8.20 -1.62
N ASN A 103 -12.42 -8.70 -2.72
CA ASN A 103 -12.28 -8.00 -4.01
C ASN A 103 -13.55 -7.29 -4.49
N ASN A 104 -14.71 -7.93 -4.34
CA ASN A 104 -16.01 -7.42 -4.76
C ASN A 104 -16.04 -6.86 -6.21
N GLY A 105 -15.23 -7.44 -7.11
CA GLY A 105 -15.13 -7.04 -8.52
C GLY A 105 -14.33 -5.76 -8.78
N LEU A 106 -13.56 -5.26 -7.80
CA LEU A 106 -12.72 -4.06 -7.95
C LEU A 106 -11.51 -4.32 -8.85
N ASP A 107 -10.82 -5.46 -8.66
CA ASP A 107 -9.63 -5.86 -9.42
C ASP A 107 -9.86 -7.23 -10.09
N SER A 108 -9.82 -7.28 -11.42
CA SER A 108 -10.05 -8.52 -12.17
C SER A 108 -9.02 -9.61 -11.87
N ASP A 109 -7.79 -9.26 -11.48
CA ASP A 109 -6.75 -10.25 -11.13
C ASP A 109 -6.98 -10.88 -9.75
N ASN A 110 -7.88 -10.30 -8.97
CA ASN A 110 -8.34 -10.81 -7.68
C ASN A 110 -9.75 -11.40 -7.73
N ASP A 111 -10.33 -11.61 -8.91
CA ASP A 111 -11.60 -12.30 -9.05
C ASP A 111 -11.55 -13.68 -8.38
N LEU A 112 -12.58 -13.96 -7.59
CA LEU A 112 -12.65 -15.14 -6.75
C LEU A 112 -13.32 -16.30 -7.51
N ASP A 113 -12.57 -17.38 -7.69
CA ASP A 113 -13.12 -18.69 -8.07
C ASP A 113 -13.94 -19.24 -6.89
N THR A 114 -15.24 -18.94 -6.85
CA THR A 114 -16.09 -19.28 -5.71
C THR A 114 -16.28 -20.79 -5.52
N ILE A 115 -16.05 -21.59 -6.56
CA ILE A 115 -16.14 -23.05 -6.48
C ILE A 115 -14.95 -23.61 -5.69
N ALA A 116 -13.74 -23.16 -6.02
CA ALA A 116 -12.52 -23.74 -5.43
C ALA A 116 -12.03 -22.96 -4.19
N LEU A 117 -12.25 -21.65 -4.16
CA LEU A 117 -11.77 -20.73 -3.13
C LEU A 117 -12.89 -20.28 -2.16
N GLY A 118 -14.08 -20.85 -2.29
CA GLY A 118 -15.26 -20.53 -1.47
C GLY A 118 -15.75 -19.09 -1.66
N ASP A 119 -16.66 -18.64 -0.78
CA ASP A 119 -17.44 -17.43 -1.04
C ASP A 119 -16.70 -16.12 -0.73
N PRO A 120 -17.09 -14.99 -1.36
CA PRO A 120 -16.61 -13.67 -0.98
C PRO A 120 -16.86 -13.35 0.51
N MET A 121 -16.05 -12.47 1.07
CA MET A 121 -16.15 -11.99 2.44
C MET A 121 -16.23 -10.45 2.47
N PRO A 122 -16.96 -9.88 3.44
CA PRO A 122 -17.74 -10.57 4.46
C PRO A 122 -19.05 -11.18 3.89
N SER A 123 -19.43 -12.37 4.36
CA SER A 123 -20.59 -13.11 3.80
C SER A 123 -21.93 -12.75 4.47
N ALA A 124 -21.90 -12.17 5.66
CA ALA A 124 -23.09 -11.82 6.46
C ALA A 124 -23.28 -10.30 6.61
N LEU A 125 -22.37 -9.51 6.07
CA LEU A 125 -22.39 -8.04 6.08
C LEU A 125 -22.36 -7.52 4.64
N LEU A 126 -22.48 -6.20 4.50
CA LEU A 126 -22.21 -5.54 3.23
C LEU A 126 -20.74 -5.76 2.83
N ALA A 127 -20.52 -5.90 1.53
CA ALA A 127 -19.16 -5.89 0.98
C ALA A 127 -18.43 -4.61 1.39
N LEU A 128 -17.10 -4.70 1.48
CA LEU A 128 -16.27 -3.53 1.72
C LEU A 128 -16.44 -2.50 0.59
N SER A 129 -16.25 -1.22 0.93
CA SER A 129 -16.19 -0.19 -0.10
C SER A 129 -14.90 -0.32 -0.91
N ASN A 130 -14.87 0.30 -2.09
CA ASN A 130 -13.67 0.26 -2.92
C ASN A 130 -12.49 0.95 -2.23
N GLU A 131 -12.75 2.01 -1.45
CA GLU A 131 -11.74 2.72 -0.66
C GLU A 131 -11.08 1.80 0.39
N ASP A 132 -11.88 1.01 1.11
CA ASP A 132 -11.37 0.06 2.10
C ASP A 132 -10.54 -1.05 1.46
N ILE A 133 -11.01 -1.59 0.32
CA ILE A 133 -10.27 -2.61 -0.45
C ILE A 133 -8.95 -2.04 -0.96
N ASP A 134 -8.95 -0.83 -1.51
CA ASP A 134 -7.74 -0.18 -1.99
C ASP A 134 -6.78 0.22 -0.87
N LEU A 135 -7.28 0.55 0.33
CA LEU A 135 -6.44 0.76 1.49
C LEU A 135 -5.70 -0.53 1.89
N ILE A 136 -6.40 -1.66 1.89
CA ILE A 136 -5.81 -2.99 2.11
C ILE A 136 -4.78 -3.30 1.00
N ASN A 137 -5.12 -3.03 -0.26
CA ASN A 137 -4.23 -3.25 -1.40
C ASN A 137 -2.96 -2.40 -1.30
N ALA A 138 -3.10 -1.10 -1.02
CA ALA A 138 -1.99 -0.16 -0.85
C ALA A 138 -1.10 -0.56 0.33
N TRP A 139 -1.69 -1.05 1.43
CA TRP A 139 -0.94 -1.62 2.54
C TRP A 139 -0.13 -2.84 2.11
N ILE A 140 -0.74 -3.80 1.40
CA ILE A 140 -0.10 -5.03 0.97
C ILE A 140 1.01 -4.77 -0.06
N VAL A 141 0.76 -3.97 -1.11
CA VAL A 141 1.75 -3.69 -2.15
C VAL A 141 2.99 -2.96 -1.60
N ASN A 142 2.84 -2.21 -0.52
CA ASN A 142 3.95 -1.56 0.22
C ASN A 142 4.62 -2.49 1.26
N GLY A 143 4.37 -3.79 1.20
CA GLY A 143 5.02 -4.77 2.05
C GLY A 143 4.32 -5.00 3.40
N ALA A 144 3.06 -4.58 3.52
CA ALA A 144 2.20 -4.81 4.69
C ALA A 144 2.87 -4.44 6.04
N PRO A 145 3.49 -3.25 6.19
CA PRO A 145 4.19 -2.92 7.43
C PRO A 145 3.21 -2.74 8.59
N GLN A 146 3.62 -3.14 9.79
CA GLN A 146 2.83 -2.96 11.02
C GLN A 146 2.83 -1.50 11.51
N THR A 147 3.79 -0.69 11.09
CA THR A 147 3.94 0.70 11.52
C THR A 147 4.19 1.63 10.33
N GLY A 148 3.98 2.92 10.55
CA GLY A 148 4.14 3.95 9.52
C GLY A 148 2.94 4.06 8.59
N ILE A 149 3.01 5.03 7.70
CA ILE A 149 1.96 5.37 6.74
C ILE A 149 2.54 5.13 5.35
N VAL A 150 1.89 4.29 4.56
CA VAL A 150 2.35 3.93 3.21
C VAL A 150 1.51 4.55 2.10
N VAL A 151 0.37 5.14 2.45
CA VAL A 151 -0.54 5.81 1.52
C VAL A 151 -1.31 6.89 2.25
N ASP A 152 -1.55 8.01 1.57
CA ASP A 152 -2.49 9.02 2.03
C ASP A 152 -3.91 8.56 1.68
N THR A 153 -4.72 8.30 2.71
CA THR A 153 -6.12 7.86 2.52
C THR A 153 -6.99 8.90 1.84
N ALA A 154 -6.63 10.19 1.91
CA ALA A 154 -7.32 11.22 1.14
C ALA A 154 -7.20 10.97 -0.37
N LEU A 155 -6.05 10.47 -0.85
CA LEU A 155 -5.86 10.15 -2.28
C LEU A 155 -6.74 8.99 -2.73
N ILE A 156 -6.88 7.95 -1.90
CA ILE A 156 -7.79 6.82 -2.20
C ILE A 156 -9.23 7.32 -2.27
N ASN A 157 -9.65 8.12 -1.29
CA ASN A 157 -10.99 8.69 -1.27
C ASN A 157 -11.25 9.58 -2.48
N ASP A 158 -10.35 10.52 -2.79
CA ASP A 158 -10.49 11.43 -3.92
C ASP A 158 -10.58 10.65 -5.23
N TYR A 159 -9.77 9.59 -5.39
CA TYR A 159 -9.80 8.70 -6.54
C TYR A 159 -11.19 8.11 -6.78
N HIS A 160 -11.80 7.51 -5.75
CA HIS A 160 -13.14 6.90 -5.83
C HIS A 160 -14.27 7.93 -5.90
N ASN A 161 -14.02 9.18 -5.53
CA ASN A 161 -14.98 10.29 -5.59
C ASN A 161 -14.84 11.16 -6.86
N GLY A 162 -14.29 10.57 -7.94
CA GLY A 162 -14.29 11.17 -9.28
C GLY A 162 -13.08 12.04 -9.61
N MET A 163 -12.06 12.06 -8.75
CA MET A 163 -10.79 12.73 -9.02
C MET A 163 -9.73 11.77 -9.58
N GLY A 164 -10.03 10.47 -9.65
CA GLY A 164 -9.15 9.45 -10.19
C GLY A 164 -9.15 9.40 -11.72
N LEU A 165 -7.99 9.11 -12.31
CA LEU A 165 -7.92 8.69 -13.71
C LEU A 165 -8.46 7.27 -13.85
N PRO A 166 -9.21 6.94 -14.92
CA PRO A 166 -9.69 5.58 -15.13
C PRO A 166 -8.53 4.58 -15.23
N GLN A 167 -8.61 3.46 -14.52
CA GLN A 167 -7.66 2.37 -14.71
C GLN A 167 -7.74 1.85 -16.15
N LYS A 168 -6.58 1.50 -16.70
CA LYS A 168 -6.53 0.75 -17.96
C LYS A 168 -6.92 -0.69 -17.70
N THR A 169 -7.65 -1.27 -18.63
CA THR A 169 -7.88 -2.71 -18.63
C THR A 169 -6.54 -3.43 -18.77
N PRO A 170 -6.19 -4.35 -17.85
CA PRO A 170 -5.00 -5.17 -18.00
C PRO A 170 -5.06 -5.95 -19.32
N PRO A 171 -3.91 -6.13 -20.01
CA PRO A 171 -3.87 -6.98 -21.19
C PRO A 171 -4.16 -8.43 -20.80
N PRO A 172 -4.67 -9.28 -21.71
CA PRO A 172 -4.91 -10.69 -21.40
C PRO A 172 -3.63 -11.39 -20.97
N ALA A 173 -3.73 -12.23 -19.93
CA ALA A 173 -2.62 -13.10 -19.54
C ALA A 173 -2.24 -14.03 -20.70
N PRO A 174 -0.94 -14.37 -20.87
CA PRO A 174 -0.53 -15.37 -21.84
C PRO A 174 -1.11 -16.75 -21.49
N PRO A 175 -1.17 -17.70 -22.45
CA PRO A 175 -1.51 -19.08 -22.13
C PRO A 175 -0.60 -19.61 -21.02
N ALA A 176 -1.16 -20.33 -20.05
CA ALA A 176 -0.40 -20.83 -18.89
C ALA A 176 0.76 -21.78 -19.27
N SER A 177 0.72 -22.37 -20.47
CA SER A 177 1.81 -23.17 -21.05
C SER A 177 2.94 -22.35 -21.68
N GLU A 178 2.72 -21.06 -21.92
CA GLU A 178 3.65 -20.16 -22.62
C GLU A 178 4.25 -19.10 -21.68
N GLY A 179 3.61 -18.80 -20.55
CA GLY A 179 4.14 -17.85 -19.59
C GLY A 179 3.14 -17.49 -18.50
N PHE A 180 3.41 -16.35 -17.85
CA PHE A 180 2.55 -15.76 -16.83
C PHE A 180 2.61 -14.24 -16.94
N GLN A 181 1.67 -13.57 -16.29
CA GLN A 181 1.58 -12.12 -16.23
C GLN A 181 1.93 -11.63 -14.84
N ILE A 182 2.62 -10.50 -14.78
CA ILE A 182 2.82 -9.73 -13.54
C ILE A 182 2.08 -8.42 -13.73
N HIS A 183 1.17 -8.12 -12.81
CA HIS A 183 0.52 -6.82 -12.73
C HIS A 183 1.05 -6.09 -11.49
N LEU A 184 1.51 -4.86 -11.70
CA LEU A 184 2.00 -3.98 -10.64
C LEU A 184 1.05 -2.78 -10.51
N GLY A 185 0.45 -2.63 -9.33
CA GLY A 185 -0.46 -1.53 -9.01
C GLY A 185 -1.80 -2.01 -8.44
N PRO A 186 -2.77 -1.09 -8.27
CA PRO A 186 -2.63 0.36 -8.48
C PRO A 186 -1.66 1.02 -7.49
N ILE A 187 -1.07 2.14 -7.91
CA ILE A 187 -0.25 3.03 -7.07
C ILE A 187 -0.95 4.39 -7.03
N PHE A 188 -1.36 4.84 -5.85
CA PHE A 188 -2.03 6.12 -5.69
C PHE A 188 -1.01 7.26 -5.64
N LEU A 189 -1.09 8.15 -6.63
CA LEU A 189 -0.24 9.33 -6.75
C LEU A 189 -1.11 10.59 -6.73
N SER A 190 -0.63 11.63 -6.05
CA SER A 190 -1.29 12.93 -6.08
C SER A 190 -1.21 13.53 -7.50
N PRO A 191 -2.19 14.34 -7.92
CA PRO A 191 -2.09 15.10 -9.15
C PRO A 191 -0.84 15.99 -9.16
N ASN A 192 -0.26 16.19 -10.34
CA ASN A 192 0.81 17.17 -10.51
C ASN A 192 0.26 18.57 -10.20
N ASN A 193 0.89 19.28 -9.29
CA ASN A 193 0.47 20.62 -8.86
C ASN A 193 0.95 21.73 -9.81
N GLY A 194 1.70 21.39 -10.86
CA GLY A 194 2.25 22.29 -11.88
C GLY A 194 3.38 23.19 -11.37
N ILE A 195 3.85 22.98 -10.14
CA ILE A 195 4.86 23.79 -9.47
C ILE A 195 6.11 22.94 -9.18
N ASP A 196 5.92 21.77 -8.59
CA ASP A 196 6.97 20.82 -8.25
C ASP A 196 6.82 19.56 -9.09
N ASP A 197 7.95 18.99 -9.50
CA ASP A 197 7.97 17.65 -10.09
C ASP A 197 7.52 16.65 -9.01
N ASN A 198 6.36 16.04 -9.23
CA ASN A 198 5.79 15.03 -8.36
C ASN A 198 5.98 13.60 -8.92
N GLU A 199 6.84 13.43 -9.92
CA GLU A 199 7.22 12.12 -10.42
C GLU A 199 7.79 11.28 -9.27
N LYS A 200 7.35 10.02 -9.22
CA LYS A 200 7.77 9.03 -8.23
C LYS A 200 8.39 7.85 -8.96
N GLU A 201 9.57 7.44 -8.52
CA GLU A 201 10.21 6.20 -8.95
C GLU A 201 10.13 5.18 -7.82
N PHE A 202 9.85 3.93 -8.16
CA PHE A 202 9.73 2.84 -7.18
C PHE A 202 10.57 1.64 -7.58
N PHE A 203 11.27 1.06 -6.60
CA PHE A 203 11.83 -0.28 -6.71
C PHE A 203 10.94 -1.33 -6.08
N MET A 204 10.75 -2.42 -6.80
CA MET A 204 10.15 -3.62 -6.26
C MET A 204 10.95 -4.84 -6.65
N LYS A 205 11.32 -5.65 -5.65
CA LYS A 205 11.78 -7.01 -5.92
C LYS A 205 10.52 -7.87 -6.09
N TYR A 206 10.32 -8.40 -7.29
CA TYR A 206 9.22 -9.32 -7.56
C TYR A 206 9.71 -10.77 -7.48
N LYS A 207 9.01 -11.62 -6.73
CA LYS A 207 9.29 -13.05 -6.68
C LYS A 207 8.76 -13.72 -7.94
N LEU A 208 9.55 -14.61 -8.54
CA LEU A 208 9.20 -15.34 -9.75
C LEU A 208 9.05 -16.83 -9.40
N PRO A 209 7.96 -17.23 -8.70
CA PRO A 209 7.85 -18.58 -8.14
C PRO A 209 7.71 -19.66 -9.21
N PHE A 210 7.37 -19.28 -10.44
CA PHE A 210 7.13 -20.18 -11.58
C PHE A 210 8.31 -20.23 -12.55
N ILE A 211 9.41 -19.51 -12.29
CA ILE A 211 10.62 -19.57 -13.10
C ILE A 211 11.66 -20.42 -12.35
N SER A 212 12.14 -21.47 -12.99
CA SER A 212 13.26 -22.28 -12.51
C SER A 212 14.56 -21.94 -13.25
N ASP A 213 15.68 -22.39 -12.70
CA ASP A 213 17.02 -22.29 -13.30
C ASP A 213 17.19 -23.07 -14.61
N THR A 214 16.20 -23.90 -14.97
CA THR A 214 16.17 -24.66 -16.23
C THR A 214 15.27 -24.02 -17.29
N MET A 215 14.63 -22.89 -16.99
CA MET A 215 13.77 -22.17 -17.94
C MET A 215 14.53 -21.04 -18.63
N GLU A 216 14.30 -20.87 -19.93
CA GLU A 216 14.79 -19.73 -20.70
C GLU A 216 13.62 -18.78 -21.00
N VAL A 217 13.76 -17.51 -20.61
CA VAL A 217 12.79 -16.46 -20.94
C VAL A 217 13.13 -15.91 -22.33
N THR A 218 12.33 -16.27 -23.34
CA THR A 218 12.60 -15.89 -24.74
C THR A 218 11.84 -14.63 -25.19
N ARG A 219 10.89 -14.14 -24.39
CA ARG A 219 10.09 -12.95 -24.68
C ARG A 219 9.62 -12.27 -23.39
N ILE A 220 9.71 -10.95 -23.36
CA ILE A 220 9.07 -10.08 -22.37
C ILE A 220 8.20 -9.11 -23.15
N GLU A 221 6.95 -8.95 -22.73
CA GLU A 221 6.04 -7.93 -23.25
C GLU A 221 5.58 -7.07 -22.07
N SER A 222 5.62 -5.76 -22.25
CA SER A 222 5.39 -4.80 -21.17
C SER A 222 4.35 -3.77 -21.58
N PHE A 223 3.46 -3.47 -20.65
CA PHE A 223 2.45 -2.45 -20.80
C PHE A 223 2.60 -1.50 -19.61
N ILE A 224 2.75 -0.22 -19.91
CA ILE A 224 2.81 0.84 -18.90
C ILE A 224 1.73 1.86 -19.23
N ASP A 225 1.19 2.49 -18.20
CA ASP A 225 0.27 3.62 -18.41
C ASP A 225 1.03 4.79 -19.05
N VAL A 226 0.32 5.65 -19.78
CA VAL A 226 0.90 6.83 -20.44
C VAL A 226 1.44 7.85 -19.44
N GLU A 227 0.97 7.82 -18.19
CA GLU A 227 1.49 8.64 -17.09
C GLU A 227 2.82 8.10 -16.52
N SER A 228 3.32 6.95 -17.01
CA SER A 228 4.65 6.42 -16.67
C SER A 228 5.60 6.54 -17.88
N HIS A 229 6.77 7.15 -17.70
CA HIS A 229 7.66 7.43 -18.83
C HIS A 229 8.78 6.38 -19.04
N HIS A 230 9.21 5.62 -18.01
CA HIS A 230 10.15 4.50 -18.15
C HIS A 230 9.81 3.34 -17.18
N TYR A 231 10.18 2.11 -17.55
CA TYR A 231 10.28 0.97 -16.64
C TYR A 231 11.61 0.25 -16.88
N ILE A 232 12.22 -0.30 -15.83
CA ILE A 232 13.52 -0.97 -15.91
C ILE A 232 13.43 -2.30 -15.16
N ILE A 233 13.91 -3.37 -15.80
CA ILE A 233 14.03 -4.70 -15.17
C ILE A 233 15.50 -4.95 -14.85
N TYR A 234 15.74 -5.35 -13.62
CA TYR A 234 17.06 -5.72 -13.12
C TYR A 234 17.06 -7.19 -12.76
N LYS A 235 18.22 -7.83 -12.89
CA LYS A 235 18.47 -9.11 -12.23
C LYS A 235 19.50 -8.93 -11.13
N PHE A 236 19.43 -9.79 -10.14
CA PHE A 236 20.50 -9.93 -9.18
C PHE A 236 21.63 -10.74 -9.79
N ASP A 237 22.87 -10.41 -9.42
CA ASP A 237 24.06 -11.12 -9.87
C ASP A 237 24.12 -12.54 -9.34
N ASP A 238 23.61 -12.72 -8.12
CA ASP A 238 23.60 -13.99 -7.42
C ASP A 238 22.44 -14.07 -6.40
N ALA A 239 22.21 -15.27 -5.89
CA ALA A 239 21.15 -15.54 -4.92
C ALA A 239 21.39 -14.85 -3.57
N GLN A 240 22.64 -14.60 -3.17
CA GLN A 240 22.97 -13.95 -1.90
C GLN A 240 22.55 -12.48 -1.93
N SER A 241 22.92 -11.76 -2.98
CA SER A 241 22.52 -10.38 -3.26
C SER A 241 21.00 -10.26 -3.31
N ALA A 242 20.33 -11.19 -4.01
CA ALA A 242 18.88 -11.27 -4.01
C ALA A 242 18.31 -11.46 -2.59
N ASN A 243 18.89 -12.36 -1.78
CA ASN A 243 18.41 -12.67 -0.44
C ASN A 243 18.65 -11.55 0.58
N ASN A 244 19.62 -10.66 0.33
CA ASN A 244 19.87 -9.50 1.19
C ASN A 244 18.77 -8.43 1.08
N VAL A 245 17.97 -8.45 0.00
CA VAL A 245 16.81 -7.55 -0.15
C VAL A 245 15.64 -8.08 0.67
N ASN A 246 15.60 -7.63 1.93
CA ASN A 246 14.62 -8.07 2.93
C ASN A 246 13.31 -7.29 2.87
N LYS A 247 13.34 -6.01 2.50
CA LYS A 247 12.13 -5.17 2.39
C LYS A 247 11.24 -5.69 1.26
N LYS A 248 9.98 -5.97 1.59
CA LYS A 248 8.95 -6.44 0.66
C LYS A 248 8.21 -5.25 0.05
N GLY A 249 7.59 -5.48 -1.10
CA GLY A 249 6.76 -4.47 -1.76
C GLY A 249 7.53 -3.30 -2.36
N LEU A 250 6.77 -2.25 -2.65
CA LEU A 250 7.25 -0.98 -3.21
C LEU A 250 8.22 -0.27 -2.26
N ARG A 251 9.21 0.40 -2.87
CA ARG A 251 10.14 1.29 -2.21
C ARG A 251 10.31 2.51 -3.06
N GLU A 252 9.82 3.64 -2.58
CA GLU A 252 10.06 4.92 -3.24
C GLU A 252 11.56 5.22 -3.26
N VAL A 253 12.02 5.70 -4.41
CA VAL A 253 13.37 6.22 -4.61
C VAL A 253 13.38 7.68 -4.19
N THR A 254 14.03 7.94 -3.07
CA THR A 254 14.13 9.29 -2.51
C THR A 254 15.56 9.85 -2.62
N GLY A 255 16.52 9.04 -3.05
CA GLY A 255 17.88 9.45 -3.33
C GLY A 255 18.58 8.54 -4.35
N PHE A 256 19.88 8.76 -4.56
CA PHE A 256 20.66 7.91 -5.48
C PHE A 256 21.04 6.55 -4.86
N PHE A 257 21.14 6.48 -3.53
CA PHE A 257 21.67 5.30 -2.82
C PHE A 257 20.60 4.32 -2.34
N ASP A 258 19.32 4.71 -2.30
CA ASP A 258 18.19 3.80 -2.06
C ASP A 258 17.66 3.19 -3.36
N ALA A 259 18.07 3.74 -4.52
CA ALA A 259 17.73 3.23 -5.83
C ALA A 259 18.38 1.85 -6.11
N PHE A 260 19.66 1.68 -5.78
CA PHE A 260 20.39 0.46 -6.12
C PHE A 260 20.69 -0.36 -4.86
N THR A 261 20.03 -1.50 -4.71
CA THR A 261 20.45 -2.49 -3.72
C THR A 261 21.76 -3.14 -4.17
N ASP A 262 22.71 -3.32 -3.26
CA ASP A 262 23.99 -3.98 -3.55
C ASP A 262 23.79 -5.32 -4.31
N GLY A 263 24.56 -5.52 -5.38
CA GLY A 263 24.59 -6.78 -6.15
C GLY A 263 23.50 -6.92 -7.23
N THR A 264 22.99 -5.81 -7.77
CA THR A 264 22.16 -5.80 -8.99
C THR A 264 23.03 -5.53 -10.22
N THR A 265 22.76 -6.23 -11.32
CA THR A 265 23.24 -5.84 -12.65
C THR A 265 22.13 -5.26 -13.51
N MET A 266 22.47 -4.16 -14.19
CA MET A 266 21.69 -3.67 -15.32
C MET A 266 21.75 -4.70 -16.43
N VAL A 267 20.60 -5.23 -16.83
CA VAL A 267 20.48 -5.92 -18.11
C VAL A 267 19.63 -5.01 -18.97
N ALA A 268 20.27 -4.32 -19.91
CA ALA A 268 19.59 -3.58 -20.96
C ALA A 268 19.23 -4.52 -22.11
#